data_AF-A0A2S8PP84-F1
#
_entry.id   AF-A0A2S8PP84-F1
#
_cell.length_a   1.000
_cell.length_b   1.000
_cell.length_c   1.000
_cell.angle_alpha   90.00
_cell.angle_beta   90.00
_cell.angle_gamma   90.00
#
_symmetry.space_group_name_H-M   'P 1'
#
loop_
_entity.id
_entity.type
_entity.pdbx_description
1 polymer ?
#
loop_
_entity_poly.entity_id
_entity_poly.type
_entity_poly.pdbx_seq_one_letter_code
_entity_poly.pdbx_strand_id
1 'polypeptide(L)'
;MENVRWLSNWYGYEQPDGTSTLQLNAKGDIVPLIDDNSMYKKILQFYFTANQMGLIDPDSASQDWNKVSEKLTNKQVLLLWYSWQRGFYNSIERGTNGDGYVSVPIADSRIIQTSDAYYGNGRVFAIGSKAKNPERIMEFLDWSVSPEGLRYYTNGFEGFNYEKTDDGKFKLTETGQTAFQKNTPVPDQYGGGGYQDGQSKINSMIMSDFVKDPDTGEFYNSNYWSSTIEANKTALTTDWQNTYNAKNATDYYLKNKMIDIVPNINTSFGVDSSDIKNKRSQISDYVKNASWKMVFAKDQAEFDQLWEKMKTDVAGLGWNDVLAADTAKAQKIVQMRSEASAGK
;
A
#
# COMPACT_ATOMS: atom_id res chain seq x y z
N MET A 1 13.11 -0.44 -7.75
CA MET A 1 11.85 -0.99 -8.30
C MET A 1 10.84 -1.10 -7.17
N GLU A 2 9.65 -0.52 -7.31
CA GLU A 2 8.67 -0.39 -6.20
C GLU A 2 8.20 -1.75 -5.66
N ASN A 3 7.89 -2.72 -6.53
CA ASN A 3 7.41 -4.04 -6.09
C ASN A 3 8.47 -4.79 -5.27
N VAL A 4 9.76 -4.68 -5.64
CA VAL A 4 10.88 -5.28 -4.87
C VAL A 4 10.98 -4.66 -3.49
N ARG A 5 10.86 -3.33 -3.42
CA ARG A 5 10.87 -2.59 -2.17
C ARG A 5 9.72 -3.04 -1.27
N TRP A 6 8.50 -3.15 -1.78
CA TRP A 6 7.35 -3.54 -0.97
C TRP A 6 7.47 -4.94 -0.38
N LEU A 7 7.97 -5.91 -1.14
CA LEU A 7 8.18 -7.26 -0.60
C LEU A 7 9.36 -7.34 0.37
N SER A 8 10.27 -6.36 0.35
CA SER A 8 11.36 -6.30 1.36
C SER A 8 10.79 -6.11 2.78
N ASN A 9 9.63 -5.46 2.91
CA ASN A 9 8.92 -5.29 4.19
C ASN A 9 8.51 -6.63 4.82
N TRP A 10 8.36 -7.70 4.03
CA TRP A 10 8.04 -9.03 4.55
C TRP A 10 9.20 -9.64 5.35
N TYR A 11 10.40 -9.09 5.24
CA TYR A 11 11.60 -9.56 5.91
C TYR A 11 12.19 -8.53 6.88
N GLY A 12 11.37 -7.61 7.35
CA GLY A 12 11.65 -6.82 8.56
C GLY A 12 12.35 -5.51 8.26
N TYR A 13 12.41 -5.13 6.98
CA TYR A 13 13.07 -3.92 6.52
C TYR A 13 12.10 -3.07 5.73
N GLU A 14 11.96 -1.82 6.11
CA GLU A 14 11.25 -0.81 5.33
C GLU A 14 12.25 0.05 4.54
N GLN A 15 11.75 0.81 3.58
CA GLN A 15 12.47 1.98 3.07
C GLN A 15 11.84 3.22 3.71
N PRO A 16 12.57 3.93 4.59
CA PRO A 16 12.05 5.13 5.22
C PRO A 16 11.69 6.22 4.21
N ASP A 17 10.62 6.97 4.50
CA ASP A 17 10.18 8.07 3.65
C ASP A 17 11.31 9.10 3.43
N GLY A 18 11.46 9.54 2.17
CA GLY A 18 12.51 10.49 1.78
C GLY A 18 13.91 9.90 1.59
N THR A 19 14.05 8.56 1.66
CA THR A 19 15.28 7.83 1.30
C THR A 19 15.06 7.00 0.02
N SER A 20 16.12 6.53 -0.63
CA SER A 20 16.04 5.61 -1.78
C SER A 20 17.19 4.61 -1.91
N THR A 21 18.19 4.69 -1.03
CA THR A 21 19.45 3.93 -1.17
C THR A 21 19.71 2.95 -0.02
N LEU A 22 18.80 2.87 0.95
CA LEU A 22 18.93 2.01 2.12
C LEU A 22 17.60 1.37 2.49
N GLN A 23 17.69 0.40 3.38
CA GLN A 23 16.59 -0.25 4.07
C GLN A 23 16.85 -0.20 5.58
N LEU A 24 15.80 -0.06 6.38
CA LEU A 24 15.85 0.14 7.84
C LEU A 24 14.99 -0.91 8.53
N ASN A 25 15.54 -1.61 9.52
CA ASN A 25 14.73 -2.53 10.35
C ASN A 25 14.26 -1.90 11.66
N ALA A 26 13.43 -2.63 12.40
CA ALA A 26 12.87 -2.18 13.67
C ALA A 26 13.91 -1.97 14.79
N LYS A 27 15.09 -2.59 14.68
CA LYS A 27 16.20 -2.43 15.64
C LYS A 27 17.07 -1.20 15.34
N GLY A 28 16.86 -0.57 14.18
CA GLY A 28 17.66 0.55 13.72
C GLY A 28 18.84 0.17 12.83
N ASP A 29 18.93 -1.08 12.38
CA ASP A 29 19.99 -1.48 11.44
C ASP A 29 19.72 -0.85 10.08
N ILE A 30 20.68 -0.06 9.60
CA ILE A 30 20.67 0.58 8.30
C ILE A 30 21.50 -0.28 7.35
N VAL A 31 20.87 -0.82 6.31
CA VAL A 31 21.55 -1.64 5.31
C VAL A 31 21.42 -0.94 3.95
N PRO A 32 22.49 -0.75 3.18
CA PRO A 32 22.39 -0.24 1.82
C PRO A 32 21.49 -1.14 0.96
N LEU A 33 20.69 -0.53 0.08
CA LEU A 33 19.78 -1.27 -0.80
C LEU A 33 20.56 -2.18 -1.76
N ILE A 34 21.69 -1.68 -2.27
CA ILE A 34 22.62 -2.43 -3.12
C ILE A 34 23.74 -2.99 -2.23
N ASP A 35 23.41 -4.07 -1.51
CA ASP A 35 24.30 -4.84 -0.65
C ASP A 35 23.98 -6.33 -0.84
N ASP A 36 24.98 -7.22 -0.76
CA ASP A 36 24.78 -8.65 -0.99
C ASP A 36 23.87 -9.32 0.05
N ASN A 37 23.72 -8.71 1.22
CA ASN A 37 22.82 -9.16 2.28
C ASN A 37 21.50 -8.37 2.34
N SER A 38 21.24 -7.48 1.37
CA SER A 38 20.02 -6.68 1.36
C SER A 38 18.78 -7.55 1.08
N MET A 39 17.63 -7.14 1.64
CA MET A 39 16.37 -7.78 1.30
C MET A 39 15.96 -7.46 -0.13
N TYR A 40 16.42 -6.32 -0.65
CA TYR A 40 16.25 -5.96 -2.06
C TYR A 40 16.84 -7.02 -3.00
N LYS A 41 18.08 -7.48 -2.76
CA LYS A 41 18.68 -8.57 -3.55
C LYS A 41 17.93 -9.89 -3.39
N LYS A 42 17.54 -10.24 -2.16
CA LYS A 42 16.71 -11.43 -1.88
C LYS A 42 15.41 -11.43 -2.69
N ILE A 43 14.72 -10.29 -2.75
CA ILE A 43 13.47 -10.16 -3.51
C ILE A 43 13.71 -10.13 -5.02
N LEU A 44 14.80 -9.52 -5.52
CA LEU A 44 15.17 -9.64 -6.93
C LEU A 44 15.39 -11.10 -7.33
N GLN A 45 16.08 -11.88 -6.49
CA GLN A 45 16.27 -13.31 -6.70
C GLN A 45 14.93 -14.06 -6.70
N PHE A 46 14.02 -13.73 -5.78
CA PHE A 46 12.66 -14.31 -5.75
C PHE A 46 11.92 -14.07 -7.08
N TYR A 47 11.90 -12.84 -7.59
CA TYR A 47 11.25 -12.53 -8.86
C TYR A 47 11.96 -13.15 -10.07
N PHE A 48 13.28 -13.21 -10.06
CA PHE A 48 14.04 -13.93 -11.09
C PHE A 48 13.67 -15.42 -11.10
N THR A 49 13.64 -16.08 -9.93
CA THR A 49 13.21 -17.49 -9.82
C THR A 49 11.77 -17.68 -10.29
N ALA A 50 10.85 -16.78 -9.92
CA ALA A 50 9.48 -16.81 -10.43
C ALA A 50 9.42 -16.62 -11.96
N ASN A 51 10.28 -15.79 -12.53
CA ASN A 51 10.38 -15.61 -13.99
C ASN A 51 10.88 -16.89 -14.67
N GLN A 52 11.88 -17.58 -14.10
CA GLN A 52 12.35 -18.88 -14.61
C GLN A 52 11.24 -19.94 -14.62
N MET A 53 10.24 -19.81 -13.75
CA MET A 53 9.05 -20.68 -13.68
C MET A 53 7.91 -20.22 -14.59
N GLY A 54 8.05 -19.12 -15.34
CA GLY A 54 7.00 -18.55 -16.18
C GLY A 54 5.87 -17.87 -15.41
N LEU A 55 6.11 -17.48 -14.14
CA LEU A 55 5.10 -16.88 -13.26
C LEU A 55 5.10 -15.35 -13.29
N ILE A 56 6.14 -14.72 -13.85
CA ILE A 56 6.19 -13.28 -14.04
C ILE A 56 5.52 -12.94 -15.36
N ASP A 57 4.57 -12.02 -15.30
CA ASP A 57 3.93 -11.48 -16.47
C ASP A 57 4.96 -10.75 -17.36
N PRO A 58 5.15 -11.17 -18.63
CA PRO A 58 6.16 -10.60 -19.52
C PRO A 58 6.03 -9.08 -19.72
N ASP A 59 4.82 -8.54 -19.58
CA ASP A 59 4.56 -7.11 -19.75
C ASP A 59 4.82 -6.30 -18.47
N SER A 60 5.24 -6.92 -17.36
CA SER A 60 5.31 -6.26 -16.03
C SER A 60 6.10 -4.95 -16.02
N ALA A 61 7.11 -4.81 -16.89
CA ALA A 61 7.92 -3.61 -16.99
C ALA A 61 7.24 -2.43 -17.72
N SER A 62 6.18 -2.67 -18.48
CA SER A 62 5.55 -1.71 -19.40
C SER A 62 4.04 -1.51 -19.19
N GLN A 63 3.41 -2.24 -18.26
CA GLN A 63 1.99 -2.11 -17.96
C GLN A 63 1.64 -0.77 -17.30
N ASP A 64 0.45 -0.27 -17.61
CA ASP A 64 -0.20 0.82 -16.91
C ASP A 64 -1.20 0.29 -15.86
N TRP A 65 -1.75 1.22 -15.08
CA TRP A 65 -2.70 0.91 -14.02
C TRP A 65 -4.00 0.26 -14.52
N ASN A 66 -4.48 0.61 -15.71
CA ASN A 66 -5.73 0.09 -16.24
C ASN A 66 -5.59 -1.40 -16.57
N LYS A 67 -4.48 -1.79 -17.23
CA LYS A 67 -4.16 -3.20 -17.50
C LYS A 67 -4.01 -4.02 -16.22
N VAL A 68 -3.34 -3.46 -15.21
CA VAL A 68 -3.19 -4.13 -13.90
C VAL A 68 -4.54 -4.30 -13.21
N SER A 69 -5.38 -3.26 -13.23
CA SER A 69 -6.73 -3.28 -12.63
C SER A 69 -7.61 -4.35 -13.27
N GLU A 70 -7.60 -4.46 -14.59
CA GLU A 70 -8.34 -5.50 -15.31
C GLU A 70 -7.86 -6.91 -14.93
N LYS A 71 -6.54 -7.12 -14.83
CA LYS A 71 -5.95 -8.40 -14.39
C LYS A 71 -6.34 -8.76 -12.96
N LEU A 72 -6.37 -7.78 -12.06
CA LEU A 72 -6.84 -7.98 -10.68
C LEU A 72 -8.32 -8.40 -10.66
N THR A 73 -9.19 -7.72 -11.39
CA THR A 73 -10.62 -8.02 -11.49
C THR A 73 -10.88 -9.41 -12.10
N ASN A 74 -10.07 -9.81 -13.07
CA ASN A 74 -10.18 -11.09 -13.76
C ASN A 74 -9.47 -12.26 -13.06
N LYS A 75 -8.94 -12.07 -11.84
CA LYS A 75 -8.16 -13.07 -11.07
C LYS A 75 -6.92 -13.61 -11.79
N GLN A 76 -6.28 -12.78 -12.60
CA GLN A 76 -5.09 -13.16 -13.37
C GLN A 76 -3.78 -12.96 -12.59
N VAL A 77 -3.84 -12.31 -11.42
CA VAL A 77 -2.68 -12.00 -10.58
C VAL A 77 -2.55 -13.03 -9.47
N LEU A 78 -1.40 -13.68 -9.30
CA LEU A 78 -1.21 -14.68 -8.24
C LEU A 78 -0.83 -14.06 -6.89
N LEU A 79 -0.04 -12.99 -6.91
CA LEU A 79 0.54 -12.36 -5.73
C LEU A 79 0.04 -10.92 -5.58
N LEU A 80 -0.64 -10.64 -4.46
CA LEU A 80 -1.03 -9.29 -4.08
C LEU A 80 -0.09 -8.81 -2.97
N TRP A 81 0.52 -7.64 -3.14
CA TRP A 81 1.37 -7.05 -2.11
C TRP A 81 0.62 -6.03 -1.24
N TYR A 82 -0.55 -5.56 -1.67
CA TYR A 82 -1.44 -4.74 -0.85
C TYR A 82 -2.75 -5.45 -0.52
N SER A 83 -3.19 -5.32 0.73
CA SER A 83 -4.44 -5.91 1.20
C SER A 83 -5.70 -5.33 0.52
N TRP A 84 -5.66 -4.07 0.06
CA TRP A 84 -6.76 -3.42 -0.65
C TRP A 84 -6.98 -3.99 -2.06
N GLN A 85 -5.96 -4.58 -2.69
CA GLN A 85 -6.07 -5.19 -4.02
C GLN A 85 -7.07 -6.34 -4.04
N ARG A 86 -7.33 -6.97 -2.89
CA ARG A 86 -8.36 -8.01 -2.75
C ARG A 86 -9.75 -7.51 -3.14
N GLY A 87 -10.04 -6.21 -2.96
CA GLY A 87 -11.33 -5.61 -3.32
C GLY A 87 -11.64 -5.65 -4.83
N PHE A 88 -10.66 -5.89 -5.69
CA PHE A 88 -10.88 -6.04 -7.13
C PHE A 88 -11.57 -7.37 -7.49
N TYR A 89 -11.40 -8.40 -6.65
CA TYR A 89 -11.92 -9.73 -6.94
C TYR A 89 -12.86 -10.27 -5.85
N ASN A 90 -12.45 -10.17 -4.59
CA ASN A 90 -13.19 -10.75 -3.48
C ASN A 90 -14.57 -10.09 -3.35
N SER A 91 -15.57 -10.93 -3.12
CA SER A 91 -16.93 -10.53 -2.75
C SER A 91 -17.48 -11.51 -1.71
N ILE A 92 -18.56 -11.15 -1.03
CA ILE A 92 -19.23 -12.05 -0.08
C ILE A 92 -19.73 -13.33 -0.79
N GLU A 93 -20.27 -13.20 -2.00
CA GLU A 93 -20.70 -14.34 -2.83
C GLU A 93 -19.54 -15.29 -3.11
N ARG A 94 -18.41 -14.79 -3.63
CA ARG A 94 -17.23 -15.63 -3.93
C ARG A 94 -16.68 -16.27 -2.65
N GLY A 95 -16.53 -15.49 -1.58
CA GLY A 95 -16.04 -15.99 -0.30
C GLY A 95 -16.94 -17.11 0.25
N THR A 96 -18.26 -16.99 0.08
CA THR A 96 -19.23 -18.04 0.50
C THR A 96 -19.01 -19.34 -0.27
N ASN A 97 -18.61 -19.24 -1.53
CA ASN A 97 -18.22 -20.37 -2.38
C ASN A 97 -16.77 -20.86 -2.15
N GLY A 98 -16.07 -20.34 -1.13
CA GLY A 98 -14.67 -20.69 -0.85
C GLY A 98 -13.65 -20.06 -1.81
N ASP A 99 -14.05 -19.04 -2.56
CA ASP A 99 -13.25 -18.40 -3.61
C ASP A 99 -12.81 -16.99 -3.23
N GLY A 100 -11.52 -16.70 -3.38
CA GLY A 100 -10.96 -15.36 -3.21
C GLY A 100 -9.47 -15.35 -2.84
N TYR A 101 -8.91 -14.15 -2.71
CA TYR A 101 -7.57 -13.93 -2.20
C TYR A 101 -7.56 -13.86 -0.67
N VAL A 102 -6.64 -14.62 -0.07
CA VAL A 102 -6.35 -14.59 1.37
C VAL A 102 -4.87 -14.28 1.60
N SER A 103 -4.54 -13.82 2.80
CA SER A 103 -3.13 -13.72 3.18
C SER A 103 -2.59 -15.11 3.46
N VAL A 104 -1.46 -15.48 2.88
CA VAL A 104 -0.77 -16.75 3.17
C VAL A 104 0.49 -16.40 3.96
N PRO A 105 0.56 -16.72 5.27
CA PRO A 105 1.76 -16.49 6.04
C PRO A 105 2.96 -17.28 5.49
N ILE A 106 4.08 -16.59 5.32
CA ILE A 106 5.34 -17.19 4.86
C ILE A 106 6.19 -17.47 6.10
N ALA A 107 6.67 -18.71 6.25
CA ALA A 107 7.28 -19.18 7.49
C ALA A 107 8.50 -18.37 7.95
N ASP A 108 9.30 -17.83 7.03
CA ASP A 108 10.48 -17.01 7.33
C ASP A 108 10.21 -15.49 7.28
N SER A 109 8.95 -15.08 7.19
CA SER A 109 8.60 -13.66 7.20
C SER A 109 8.69 -13.06 8.61
N ARG A 110 9.10 -11.79 8.65
CA ARG A 110 9.10 -10.95 9.84
C ARG A 110 8.71 -9.55 9.38
N ILE A 111 7.46 -9.17 9.56
CA ILE A 111 6.91 -7.92 9.01
C ILE A 111 7.37 -6.75 9.87
N ILE A 112 7.80 -5.66 9.24
CA ILE A 112 7.90 -4.37 9.93
C ILE A 112 6.60 -3.59 9.72
N GLN A 113 6.02 -3.07 10.80
CA GLN A 113 4.78 -2.31 10.77
C GLN A 113 4.95 -0.99 11.51
N THR A 114 4.79 0.10 10.78
CA THR A 114 4.70 1.43 11.39
C THR A 114 3.37 1.56 12.11
N SER A 115 3.38 2.08 13.34
CA SER A 115 2.16 2.34 14.10
C SER A 115 1.25 3.35 13.39
N ASP A 116 0.01 3.45 13.85
CA ASP A 116 -0.93 4.43 13.32
C ASP A 116 -0.39 5.86 13.47
N ALA A 117 -0.67 6.68 12.47
CA ALA A 117 -0.24 8.07 12.42
C ALA A 117 -1.25 8.94 13.19
N TYR A 118 -1.06 9.06 14.51
CA TYR A 118 -2.02 9.77 15.39
C TYR A 118 -2.28 11.23 14.95
N TYR A 119 -1.24 11.93 14.47
CA TYR A 119 -1.34 13.31 13.98
C TYR A 119 -1.55 13.42 12.46
N GLY A 120 -1.89 12.32 11.79
CA GLY A 120 -1.96 12.24 10.33
C GLY A 120 -0.60 11.92 9.69
N ASN A 121 -0.61 11.78 8.36
CA ASN A 121 0.59 11.51 7.55
C ASN A 121 1.09 12.81 6.88
N GLY A 122 2.28 12.79 6.28
CA GLY A 122 2.93 13.97 5.71
C GLY A 122 2.29 14.54 4.43
N ARG A 123 1.12 14.04 3.99
CA ARG A 123 0.42 14.59 2.81
C ARG A 123 -0.31 15.86 3.20
N VAL A 124 -0.16 16.89 2.37
CA VAL A 124 -0.76 18.21 2.61
C VAL A 124 -1.61 18.64 1.42
N PHE A 125 -2.72 19.31 1.71
CA PHE A 125 -3.50 20.04 0.72
C PHE A 125 -3.07 21.51 0.73
N ALA A 126 -2.87 22.09 -0.44
CA ALA A 126 -2.47 23.49 -0.59
C ALA A 126 -3.29 24.19 -1.67
N ILE A 127 -3.63 25.46 -1.43
CA ILE A 127 -4.31 26.31 -2.40
C ILE A 127 -3.24 27.16 -3.10
N GLY A 128 -3.14 27.01 -4.42
CA GLY A 128 -2.17 27.77 -5.21
C GLY A 128 -2.44 29.27 -5.17
N SER A 129 -1.38 30.08 -5.15
CA SER A 129 -1.49 31.56 -5.07
C SER A 129 -2.21 32.23 -6.25
N LYS A 130 -2.45 31.49 -7.34
CA LYS A 130 -3.18 31.93 -8.54
C LYS A 130 -4.61 31.38 -8.60
N ALA A 131 -5.09 30.71 -7.55
CA ALA A 131 -6.46 30.24 -7.50
C ALA A 131 -7.42 31.43 -7.61
N LYS A 132 -8.37 31.36 -8.55
CA LYS A 132 -9.32 32.45 -8.80
C LYS A 132 -10.31 32.62 -7.63
N ASN A 133 -10.71 31.50 -7.02
CA ASN A 133 -11.70 31.45 -5.94
C ASN A 133 -11.17 30.62 -4.76
N PRO A 134 -10.15 31.09 -4.02
CA PRO A 134 -9.53 30.33 -2.93
C PRO A 134 -10.52 30.03 -1.78
N GLU A 135 -11.44 30.94 -1.49
CA GLU A 135 -12.49 30.74 -0.48
C GLU A 135 -13.41 29.58 -0.85
N ARG A 136 -13.86 29.51 -2.11
CA ARG A 136 -14.71 28.40 -2.58
C ARG A 136 -13.99 27.04 -2.54
N ILE A 137 -12.68 27.04 -2.78
CA ILE A 137 -11.87 25.81 -2.63
C ILE A 137 -11.83 25.41 -1.16
N MET A 138 -11.64 26.36 -0.23
CA MET A 138 -11.64 26.09 1.21
C MET A 138 -13.00 25.55 1.69
N GLU A 139 -14.12 26.15 1.27
CA GLU A 139 -15.47 25.63 1.57
C GLU A 139 -15.66 24.18 1.09
N PHE A 140 -15.13 23.84 -0.09
CA PHE A 140 -15.19 22.48 -0.59
C PHE A 140 -14.34 21.50 0.24
N LEU A 141 -13.14 21.91 0.66
CA LEU A 141 -12.28 21.10 1.51
C LEU A 141 -12.91 20.90 2.90
N ASP A 142 -13.53 21.93 3.47
CA ASP A 142 -14.27 21.86 4.73
C ASP A 142 -15.49 20.92 4.62
N TRP A 143 -16.29 21.07 3.56
CA TRP A 143 -17.39 20.13 3.29
C TRP A 143 -16.89 18.69 3.12
N SER A 144 -15.76 18.45 2.44
CA SER A 144 -15.23 17.10 2.21
C SER A 144 -14.83 16.35 3.49
N VAL A 145 -14.67 17.09 4.60
CA VAL A 145 -14.39 16.53 5.93
C VAL A 145 -15.60 16.61 6.87
N SER A 146 -16.74 17.14 6.44
CA SER A 146 -17.99 17.04 7.19
C SER A 146 -18.50 15.60 7.23
N PRO A 147 -19.42 15.23 8.15
CA PRO A 147 -20.01 13.89 8.16
C PRO A 147 -20.69 13.50 6.84
N GLU A 148 -21.40 14.44 6.21
CA GLU A 148 -21.99 14.24 4.90
C GLU A 148 -20.91 13.99 3.84
N GLY A 149 -19.93 14.90 3.73
CA GLY A 149 -18.88 14.82 2.72
C GLY A 149 -18.03 13.55 2.84
N LEU A 150 -17.71 13.12 4.07
CA LEU A 150 -17.01 11.86 4.30
C LEU A 150 -17.86 10.66 3.84
N ARG A 151 -19.15 10.58 4.18
CA ARG A 151 -20.02 9.49 3.68
C ARG A 151 -20.07 9.46 2.16
N TYR A 152 -20.24 10.61 1.51
CA TYR A 152 -20.23 10.68 0.05
C TYR A 152 -18.91 10.18 -0.53
N TYR A 153 -17.79 10.61 0.06
CA TYR A 153 -16.46 10.27 -0.39
C TYR A 153 -16.12 8.78 -0.18
N THR A 154 -16.49 8.19 0.96
CA THR A 154 -16.08 6.82 1.35
C THR A 154 -17.13 5.76 1.05
N ASN A 155 -18.42 6.09 1.12
CA ASN A 155 -19.52 5.13 1.08
C ASN A 155 -20.45 5.32 -0.12
N GLY A 156 -20.42 6.47 -0.79
CA GLY A 156 -21.29 6.76 -1.93
C GLY A 156 -22.71 7.15 -1.48
N PHE A 157 -23.73 6.68 -2.21
CA PHE A 157 -25.11 7.11 -2.02
C PHE A 157 -25.92 6.11 -1.20
N GLU A 158 -26.68 6.60 -0.20
CA GLU A 158 -27.68 5.80 0.50
C GLU A 158 -28.77 5.32 -0.49
N GLY A 159 -29.24 4.08 -0.33
CA GLY A 159 -30.19 3.41 -1.23
C GLY A 159 -29.56 2.85 -2.51
N PHE A 160 -28.30 3.21 -2.82
CA PHE A 160 -27.55 2.63 -3.95
C PHE A 160 -26.36 1.81 -3.48
N ASN A 161 -25.48 2.41 -2.67
CA ASN A 161 -24.28 1.77 -2.14
C ASN A 161 -24.47 1.14 -0.76
N TYR A 162 -25.21 1.84 0.10
CA TYR A 162 -25.49 1.37 1.45
C TYR A 162 -26.92 1.73 1.84
N GLU A 163 -27.43 1.10 2.88
CA GLU A 163 -28.73 1.40 3.46
C GLU A 163 -28.65 1.44 4.99
N LYS A 164 -29.53 2.23 5.59
CA LYS A 164 -29.66 2.32 7.03
C LYS A 164 -30.35 1.09 7.60
N THR A 165 -29.80 0.55 8.67
CA THR A 165 -30.38 -0.56 9.44
C THR A 165 -31.29 -0.04 10.54
N ASP A 166 -32.15 -0.91 11.07
CA ASP A 166 -33.15 -0.54 12.10
C ASP A 166 -32.52 0.02 13.38
N ASP A 167 -31.29 -0.40 13.70
CA ASP A 167 -30.51 0.09 14.84
C ASP A 167 -29.78 1.42 14.56
N GLY A 168 -30.00 2.01 13.39
CA GLY A 168 -29.47 3.30 12.99
C GLY A 168 -28.08 3.27 12.35
N LYS A 169 -27.48 2.09 12.18
CA LYS A 169 -26.18 1.89 11.50
C LYS A 169 -26.36 1.72 9.99
N PHE A 170 -25.27 1.38 9.30
CA PHE A 170 -25.27 1.15 7.85
C PHE A 170 -24.86 -0.27 7.48
N LYS A 171 -25.36 -0.75 6.33
CA LYS A 171 -24.89 -1.96 5.66
C LYS A 171 -24.79 -1.73 4.16
N LEU A 172 -23.82 -2.37 3.51
CA LEU A 172 -23.68 -2.30 2.05
C LEU A 172 -24.83 -3.05 1.36
N THR A 173 -25.41 -2.44 0.33
CA THR A 173 -26.33 -3.14 -0.58
C THR A 173 -25.57 -4.17 -1.43
N GLU A 174 -26.26 -5.06 -2.13
CA GLU A 174 -25.61 -5.98 -3.09
C GLU A 174 -24.83 -5.22 -4.17
N THR A 175 -25.40 -4.11 -4.65
CA THR A 175 -24.73 -3.19 -5.56
C THR A 175 -23.50 -2.59 -4.91
N GLY A 176 -23.58 -2.04 -3.70
CA GLY A 176 -22.43 -1.45 -3.01
C GLY A 176 -21.27 -2.41 -2.78
N GLN A 177 -21.56 -3.71 -2.65
CA GLN A 177 -20.53 -4.74 -2.51
C GLN A 177 -19.79 -5.06 -3.82
N THR A 178 -20.45 -4.89 -4.98
CA THR A 178 -19.94 -5.40 -6.27
C THR A 178 -19.84 -4.36 -7.39
N ALA A 179 -20.27 -3.12 -7.16
CA ALA A 179 -20.40 -2.10 -8.20
C ALA A 179 -19.05 -1.72 -8.83
N PHE A 180 -17.99 -1.68 -8.02
CA PHE A 180 -16.66 -1.39 -8.52
C PHE A 180 -16.13 -2.47 -9.48
N GLN A 181 -16.24 -3.74 -9.08
CA GLN A 181 -15.74 -4.88 -9.84
C GLN A 181 -16.54 -5.10 -11.12
N LYS A 182 -17.87 -4.90 -11.06
CA LYS A 182 -18.79 -5.07 -12.20
C LYS A 182 -18.89 -3.81 -13.08
N ASN A 183 -18.25 -2.70 -12.69
CA ASN A 183 -18.48 -1.38 -13.26
C ASN A 183 -19.98 -1.07 -13.45
N THR A 184 -20.78 -1.36 -12.41
CA THR A 184 -22.25 -1.34 -12.47
C THR A 184 -22.77 -0.02 -13.04
N PRO A 185 -23.74 -0.04 -13.98
CA PRO A 185 -24.37 1.19 -14.46
C PRO A 185 -24.95 2.01 -13.31
N VAL A 186 -24.56 3.28 -13.25
CA VAL A 186 -25.06 4.23 -12.25
C VAL A 186 -26.37 4.82 -12.77
N PRO A 187 -27.43 4.90 -11.94
CA PRO A 187 -28.69 5.54 -12.32
C PRO A 187 -28.53 7.00 -12.79
N ASP A 188 -29.35 7.43 -13.74
CA ASP A 188 -29.30 8.81 -14.30
C ASP A 188 -29.47 9.89 -13.22
N GLN A 189 -30.27 9.63 -12.17
CA GLN A 189 -30.43 10.55 -11.04
C GLN A 189 -29.12 10.83 -10.27
N TYR A 190 -28.13 9.96 -10.41
CA TYR A 190 -26.79 10.11 -9.82
C TYR A 190 -25.73 10.48 -10.87
N GLY A 191 -26.12 10.74 -12.12
CA GLY A 191 -25.24 11.20 -13.19
C GLY A 191 -24.98 10.21 -14.33
N GLY A 192 -25.47 8.97 -14.24
CA GLY A 192 -25.29 7.96 -15.30
C GLY A 192 -23.86 7.40 -15.39
N GLY A 193 -23.60 6.63 -16.44
CA GLY A 193 -22.27 6.03 -16.71
C GLY A 193 -21.99 4.74 -15.95
N GLY A 194 -20.74 4.30 -15.93
CA GLY A 194 -20.28 3.17 -15.12
C GLY A 194 -19.81 3.62 -13.74
N TYR A 195 -19.94 2.76 -12.74
CA TYR A 195 -19.52 3.06 -11.37
C TYR A 195 -18.06 3.55 -11.26
N GLN A 196 -17.16 3.04 -12.12
CA GLN A 196 -15.75 3.43 -12.15
C GLN A 196 -15.55 4.88 -12.65
N ASP A 197 -16.48 5.43 -13.43
CA ASP A 197 -16.40 6.80 -13.94
C ASP A 197 -16.50 7.81 -12.79
N GLY A 198 -17.36 7.53 -11.81
CA GLY A 198 -17.65 8.37 -10.65
C GLY A 198 -16.63 8.31 -9.51
N GLN A 199 -15.53 7.56 -9.65
CA GLN A 199 -14.50 7.51 -8.60
C GLN A 199 -13.91 8.89 -8.30
N SER A 200 -13.68 9.14 -7.00
CA SER A 200 -13.00 10.35 -6.54
C SER A 200 -11.69 10.55 -7.30
N LYS A 201 -11.58 11.69 -7.99
CA LYS A 201 -10.33 12.10 -8.66
C LYS A 201 -9.33 12.72 -7.67
N ILE A 202 -9.77 13.00 -6.45
CA ILE A 202 -8.92 13.43 -5.34
C ILE A 202 -8.41 12.16 -4.67
N ASN A 203 -7.25 11.64 -5.08
CA ASN A 203 -6.68 10.39 -4.56
C ASN A 203 -5.96 10.59 -3.20
N SER A 204 -6.56 11.35 -2.29
CA SER A 204 -6.07 11.58 -0.94
C SER A 204 -7.20 12.08 -0.05
N MET A 205 -7.14 11.76 1.24
CA MET A 205 -8.13 12.20 2.21
C MET A 205 -7.48 13.15 3.22
N ILE A 206 -8.20 14.20 3.63
CA ILE A 206 -7.79 15.08 4.73
C ILE A 206 -7.99 14.36 6.08
N MET A 207 -9.16 13.76 6.28
CA MET A 207 -9.45 12.87 7.40
C MET A 207 -9.45 11.42 6.96
N SER A 208 -8.87 10.53 7.75
CA SER A 208 -8.91 9.09 7.47
C SER A 208 -10.33 8.55 7.55
N ASP A 209 -10.63 7.55 6.74
CA ASP A 209 -11.83 6.72 6.83
C ASP A 209 -11.90 5.86 8.11
N PHE A 210 -10.85 5.83 8.94
CA PHE A 210 -10.86 5.27 10.29
C PHE A 210 -11.34 6.26 11.36
N VAL A 211 -11.81 7.46 10.97
CA VAL A 211 -12.58 8.33 11.88
C VAL A 211 -13.99 7.76 12.04
N LYS A 212 -14.58 7.93 13.23
CA LYS A 212 -15.94 7.49 13.50
C LYS A 212 -16.95 8.49 12.96
N ASP A 213 -17.95 7.96 12.28
CA ASP A 213 -19.16 8.68 11.93
C ASP A 213 -19.96 8.97 13.22
N PRO A 214 -20.26 10.25 13.53
CA PRO A 214 -21.00 10.61 14.74
C PRO A 214 -22.44 10.06 14.77
N ASP A 215 -23.06 9.78 13.62
CA ASP A 215 -24.46 9.30 13.58
C ASP A 215 -24.57 7.79 13.83
N THR A 216 -23.55 7.02 13.44
CA THR A 216 -23.58 5.54 13.56
C THR A 216 -22.66 5.01 14.65
N GLY A 217 -21.65 5.79 15.06
CA GLY A 217 -20.58 5.36 15.97
C GLY A 217 -19.59 4.37 15.36
N GLU A 218 -19.73 4.02 14.08
CA GLU A 218 -18.83 3.15 13.33
C GLU A 218 -17.85 3.96 12.48
N PHE A 219 -16.80 3.34 11.95
CA PHE A 219 -15.86 4.02 11.06
C PHE A 219 -16.52 4.36 9.71
N TYR A 220 -16.07 5.41 9.03
CA TYR A 220 -16.48 5.68 7.65
C TYR A 220 -16.03 4.56 6.69
N ASN A 221 -14.94 3.84 7.01
CA ASN A 221 -14.51 2.66 6.25
C ASN A 221 -15.51 1.50 6.42
N SER A 222 -16.27 1.24 5.37
CA SER A 222 -17.33 0.23 5.38
C SER A 222 -16.86 -1.21 5.58
N ASN A 223 -15.56 -1.51 5.40
CA ASN A 223 -15.01 -2.82 5.71
C ASN A 223 -15.03 -3.14 7.22
N TYR A 224 -15.15 -2.11 8.06
CA TYR A 224 -15.18 -2.23 9.53
C TYR A 224 -16.57 -2.03 10.13
N TRP A 225 -17.60 -1.82 9.30
CA TRP A 225 -18.99 -1.85 9.79
C TRP A 225 -19.31 -3.23 10.36
N SER A 226 -20.06 -3.25 11.46
CA SER A 226 -20.45 -4.53 12.09
C SER A 226 -21.20 -5.44 11.11
N SER A 227 -22.03 -4.86 10.26
CA SER A 227 -22.76 -5.53 9.19
C SER A 227 -21.81 -6.18 8.16
N THR A 228 -20.78 -5.46 7.71
CA THR A 228 -19.80 -5.96 6.75
C THR A 228 -18.90 -7.04 7.35
N ILE A 229 -18.47 -6.87 8.61
CA ILE A 229 -17.69 -7.88 9.33
C ILE A 229 -18.50 -9.18 9.47
N GLU A 230 -19.79 -9.08 9.81
CA GLU A 230 -20.67 -10.25 9.92
C GLU A 230 -20.85 -10.93 8.56
N ALA A 231 -21.16 -10.17 7.51
CA ALA A 231 -21.38 -10.70 6.17
C ALA A 231 -20.11 -11.35 5.58
N ASN A 232 -18.92 -10.95 6.03
CA ASN A 232 -17.66 -11.55 5.60
C ASN A 232 -17.32 -12.87 6.32
N LYS A 233 -18.14 -13.37 7.24
CA LYS A 233 -18.00 -14.73 7.80
C LYS A 233 -18.42 -15.79 6.79
N THR A 234 -17.58 -15.97 5.79
CA THR A 234 -17.80 -16.85 4.65
C THR A 234 -17.02 -18.17 4.78
N ALA A 235 -17.28 -19.13 3.91
CA ALA A 235 -16.54 -20.40 3.85
C ALA A 235 -15.02 -20.16 3.70
N LEU A 236 -14.61 -19.24 2.81
CA LEU A 236 -13.21 -18.88 2.61
C LEU A 236 -12.55 -18.36 3.90
N THR A 237 -13.20 -17.43 4.60
CA THR A 237 -12.65 -16.87 5.84
C THR A 237 -12.62 -17.89 6.96
N THR A 238 -13.63 -18.76 7.03
CA THR A 238 -13.71 -19.82 8.05
C THR A 238 -12.62 -20.86 7.83
N ASP A 239 -12.39 -21.29 6.59
CA ASP A 239 -11.32 -22.21 6.23
C ASP A 239 -9.94 -21.63 6.57
N TRP A 240 -9.71 -20.36 6.25
CA TRP A 240 -8.48 -19.66 6.61
C TRP A 240 -8.29 -19.60 8.14
N GLN A 241 -9.32 -19.23 8.89
CA GLN A 241 -9.28 -19.15 10.34
C GLN A 241 -8.98 -20.51 10.99
N ASN A 242 -9.57 -21.58 10.47
CA ASN A 242 -9.32 -22.95 10.93
C ASN A 242 -7.89 -23.42 10.61
N THR A 243 -7.41 -23.12 9.40
CA THR A 243 -6.06 -23.50 8.94
C THR A 243 -4.97 -22.84 9.78
N TYR A 244 -5.12 -21.56 10.12
CA TYR A 244 -4.09 -20.77 10.80
C TYR A 244 -4.37 -20.52 12.28
N ASN A 245 -5.50 -21.00 12.81
CA ASN A 245 -5.94 -20.81 14.20
C ASN A 245 -5.84 -19.34 14.67
N ALA A 246 -6.30 -18.43 13.82
CA ALA A 246 -6.23 -16.99 14.03
C ALA A 246 -7.49 -16.30 13.51
N LYS A 247 -7.87 -15.16 14.10
CA LYS A 247 -9.06 -14.40 13.69
C LYS A 247 -8.90 -13.78 12.31
N ASN A 248 -7.68 -13.32 12.01
CA ASN A 248 -7.26 -12.72 10.74
C ASN A 248 -5.71 -12.73 10.67
N ALA A 249 -5.16 -12.26 9.55
CA ALA A 249 -3.72 -12.26 9.32
C ALA A 249 -2.93 -11.49 10.39
N THR A 250 -3.43 -10.33 10.84
CA THR A 250 -2.78 -9.53 11.89
C THR A 250 -2.71 -10.30 13.20
N ASP A 251 -3.81 -10.94 13.63
CA ASP A 251 -3.85 -11.81 14.81
C ASP A 251 -2.84 -12.97 14.70
N TYR A 252 -2.73 -13.58 13.51
CA TYR A 252 -1.73 -14.63 13.26
C TYR A 252 -0.30 -14.12 13.46
N TYR A 253 0.08 -13.01 12.81
CA TYR A 253 1.45 -12.49 12.91
C TYR A 253 1.81 -12.03 14.33
N LEU A 254 0.85 -11.45 15.07
CA LEU A 254 1.03 -11.08 16.47
C LEU A 254 1.25 -12.31 17.36
N LYS A 255 0.37 -13.32 17.28
CA LYS A 255 0.47 -14.56 18.07
C LYS A 255 1.80 -15.29 17.83
N ASN A 256 2.28 -15.28 16.59
CA ASN A 256 3.51 -15.97 16.19
C ASN A 256 4.78 -15.10 16.29
N LYS A 257 4.68 -13.87 16.82
CA LYS A 257 5.83 -12.94 16.97
C LYS A 257 6.55 -12.66 15.64
N MET A 258 5.79 -12.54 14.57
CA MET A 258 6.27 -12.33 13.20
C MET A 258 6.12 -10.87 12.75
N ILE A 259 5.87 -9.95 13.66
CA ILE A 259 5.68 -8.53 13.37
C ILE A 259 6.45 -7.68 14.39
N ASP A 260 7.25 -6.75 13.89
CA ASP A 260 7.91 -5.71 14.68
C ASP A 260 7.19 -4.39 14.45
N ILE A 261 6.61 -3.83 15.51
CA ILE A 261 5.89 -2.55 15.45
C ILE A 261 6.85 -1.42 15.81
N VAL A 262 6.96 -0.43 14.93
CA VAL A 262 7.80 0.77 15.13
C VAL A 262 6.95 2.05 15.23
N PRO A 263 7.35 3.05 16.01
CA PRO A 263 6.64 4.33 16.04
C PRO A 263 6.55 4.98 14.66
N ASN A 264 5.40 5.58 14.38
CA ASN A 264 5.19 6.45 13.24
C ASN A 264 5.94 7.76 13.40
N ILE A 265 6.89 8.04 12.51
CA ILE A 265 7.65 9.28 12.49
C ILE A 265 7.16 10.12 11.32
N ASN A 266 6.27 11.07 11.61
CA ASN A 266 5.78 12.04 10.63
C ASN A 266 6.48 13.39 10.82
N THR A 267 7.68 13.54 10.27
CA THR A 267 8.42 14.82 10.26
C THR A 267 9.08 15.06 8.91
N SER A 268 9.31 16.33 8.58
CA SER A 268 10.14 16.70 7.44
C SER A 268 11.63 16.59 7.79
N PHE A 269 12.39 15.86 6.97
CA PHE A 269 13.85 15.77 7.09
C PHE A 269 14.58 16.81 6.21
N GLY A 270 13.86 17.80 5.70
CA GLY A 270 14.37 18.78 4.75
C GLY A 270 14.37 18.28 3.31
N VAL A 271 14.86 19.13 2.40
CA VAL A 271 14.99 18.81 0.98
C VAL A 271 16.45 18.52 0.65
N ASP A 272 16.67 17.57 -0.25
CA ASP A 272 17.99 17.32 -0.83
C ASP A 272 18.49 18.59 -1.54
N SER A 273 19.81 18.79 -1.55
CA SER A 273 20.42 19.76 -2.46
C SER A 273 20.11 19.39 -3.91
N SER A 274 20.17 20.36 -4.83
CA SER A 274 19.95 20.11 -6.26
C SER A 274 20.87 19.01 -6.81
N ASP A 275 22.12 18.95 -6.35
CA ASP A 275 23.10 17.92 -6.73
C ASP A 275 22.68 16.52 -6.26
N ILE A 276 22.35 16.35 -4.98
CA ILE A 276 21.89 15.06 -4.43
C ILE A 276 20.59 14.62 -5.10
N LYS A 277 19.65 15.54 -5.36
CA LYS A 277 18.40 15.25 -6.05
C LYS A 277 18.65 14.71 -7.47
N ASN A 278 19.59 15.31 -8.21
CA ASN A 278 19.94 14.88 -9.56
C ASN A 278 20.59 13.48 -9.55
N LYS A 279 21.59 13.25 -8.69
CA LYS A 279 22.22 11.94 -8.50
C LYS A 279 21.19 10.87 -8.13
N ARG A 280 20.31 11.17 -7.16
CA ARG A 280 19.24 10.27 -6.72
C ARG A 280 18.32 9.87 -7.86
N SER A 281 17.91 10.82 -8.71
CA SER A 281 17.06 10.53 -9.87
C SER A 281 17.74 9.57 -10.84
N GLN A 282 18.99 9.86 -11.22
CA GLN A 282 19.77 9.04 -12.14
C GLN A 282 19.99 7.61 -11.60
N ILE A 283 20.34 7.50 -10.31
CA ILE A 283 20.48 6.21 -9.63
C ILE A 283 19.14 5.46 -9.60
N SER A 284 18.04 6.13 -9.27
CA SER A 284 16.72 5.50 -9.17
C SER A 284 16.25 4.93 -10.52
N ASP A 285 16.43 5.69 -11.59
CA ASP A 285 16.09 5.26 -12.95
C ASP A 285 16.98 4.09 -13.40
N TYR A 286 18.29 4.19 -13.16
CA TYR A 286 19.23 3.12 -13.46
C TYR A 286 18.89 1.83 -12.71
N VAL A 287 18.75 1.91 -11.38
CA VAL A 287 18.44 0.75 -10.52
C VAL A 287 17.11 0.11 -10.92
N LYS A 288 16.08 0.92 -11.24
CA LYS A 288 14.80 0.39 -11.73
C LYS A 288 14.98 -0.42 -13.01
N ASN A 289 15.70 0.10 -14.00
CA ASN A 289 15.93 -0.57 -15.27
C ASN A 289 16.83 -1.82 -15.12
N ALA A 290 17.90 -1.73 -14.33
CA ALA A 290 18.77 -2.86 -14.04
C ALA A 290 18.01 -3.98 -13.31
N SER A 291 17.16 -3.63 -12.34
CA SER A 291 16.33 -4.58 -11.60
C SER A 291 15.40 -5.38 -12.51
N TRP A 292 14.77 -4.74 -13.51
CA TRP A 292 13.95 -5.47 -14.50
C TRP A 292 14.78 -6.43 -15.34
N LYS A 293 15.97 -6.00 -15.80
CA LYS A 293 16.89 -6.88 -16.54
C LYS A 293 17.31 -8.09 -15.71
N MET A 294 17.53 -7.90 -14.41
CA MET A 294 17.85 -9.00 -13.49
C MET A 294 16.69 -9.98 -13.34
N VAL A 295 15.46 -9.50 -13.15
CA VAL A 295 14.27 -10.37 -13.07
C VAL A 295 14.10 -11.21 -14.34
N PHE A 296 14.35 -10.62 -15.51
CA PHE A 296 14.26 -11.30 -16.81
C PHE A 296 15.58 -11.89 -17.32
N ALA A 297 16.60 -12.01 -16.46
CA ALA A 297 17.86 -12.64 -16.85
C ALA A 297 17.61 -14.09 -17.30
N LYS A 298 18.42 -14.58 -18.24
CA LYS A 298 18.26 -15.91 -18.82
C LYS A 298 18.63 -17.04 -17.85
N ASP A 299 19.57 -16.77 -16.95
CA ASP A 299 20.13 -17.71 -16.00
C ASP A 299 20.78 -16.98 -14.80
N GLN A 300 21.22 -17.75 -13.81
CA GLN A 300 21.82 -17.21 -12.59
C GLN A 300 23.13 -16.45 -12.89
N ALA A 301 23.91 -16.89 -13.88
CA ALA A 301 25.18 -16.25 -14.21
C ALA A 301 24.96 -14.83 -14.76
N GLU A 302 23.95 -14.64 -15.62
CA GLU A 302 23.55 -13.31 -16.09
C GLU A 302 22.98 -12.45 -14.95
N PHE A 303 22.16 -13.02 -14.07
CA PHE A 303 21.64 -12.31 -12.89
C PHE A 303 22.79 -11.77 -12.02
N ASP A 304 23.76 -12.62 -11.68
CA ASP A 304 24.90 -12.26 -10.84
C ASP A 304 25.78 -11.20 -11.53
N GLN A 305 26.03 -11.36 -12.84
CA GLN A 305 26.77 -10.36 -13.61
C GLN A 305 26.08 -9.00 -13.62
N LEU A 306 24.74 -8.97 -13.79
CA LEU A 306 23.96 -7.73 -13.76
C LEU A 306 23.98 -7.08 -12.37
N TRP A 307 23.98 -7.87 -11.29
CA TRP A 307 24.12 -7.36 -9.92
C TRP A 307 25.48 -6.68 -9.68
N GLU A 308 26.58 -7.35 -10.04
CA GLU A 308 27.93 -6.79 -9.91
C GLU A 308 28.10 -5.53 -10.77
N LYS A 309 27.53 -5.54 -11.98
CA LYS A 309 27.51 -4.36 -12.84
C LYS A 309 26.74 -3.20 -12.20
N MET A 310 25.58 -3.47 -11.62
CA MET A 310 24.79 -2.44 -10.94
C MET A 310 25.55 -1.82 -9.77
N LYS A 311 26.24 -2.62 -8.94
CA LYS A 311 27.12 -2.12 -7.86
C LYS A 311 28.16 -1.13 -8.38
N THR A 312 28.82 -1.49 -9.48
CA THR A 312 29.87 -0.67 -10.10
C THR A 312 29.31 0.62 -10.71
N ASP A 313 28.23 0.51 -11.49
CA ASP A 313 27.66 1.64 -12.21
C ASP A 313 27.07 2.69 -11.24
N VAL A 314 26.35 2.28 -10.19
CA VAL A 314 25.76 3.25 -9.25
C VAL A 314 26.84 3.99 -8.45
N ALA A 315 27.98 3.35 -8.16
CA ALA A 315 29.12 4.03 -7.54
C ALA A 315 29.61 5.19 -8.41
N GLY A 316 29.71 5.00 -9.73
CA GLY A 316 30.05 6.04 -10.70
C GLY A 316 28.99 7.14 -10.84
N LEU A 317 27.73 6.86 -10.49
CA LEU A 317 26.62 7.83 -10.48
C LEU A 317 26.53 8.64 -9.16
N GLY A 318 27.46 8.44 -8.23
CA GLY A 318 27.46 9.15 -6.95
C GLY A 318 26.64 8.48 -5.84
N TRP A 319 26.52 7.14 -5.87
CA TRP A 319 25.81 6.36 -4.85
C TRP A 319 26.19 6.74 -3.41
N ASN A 320 27.49 6.89 -3.13
CA ASN A 320 27.98 7.16 -1.79
C ASN A 320 27.48 8.51 -1.23
N ASP A 321 27.33 9.54 -2.08
CA ASP A 321 26.83 10.84 -1.65
C ASP A 321 25.35 10.75 -1.25
N VAL A 322 24.55 10.04 -2.06
CA VAL A 322 23.12 9.86 -1.80
C VAL A 322 22.91 8.94 -0.60
N LEU A 323 23.71 7.88 -0.46
CA LEU A 323 23.68 6.97 0.69
C LEU A 323 24.04 7.70 1.98
N ALA A 324 25.05 8.59 1.97
CA ALA A 324 25.39 9.39 3.14
C ALA A 324 24.24 10.31 3.56
N ALA A 325 23.60 10.98 2.59
CA ALA A 325 22.44 11.83 2.84
C ALA A 325 21.25 11.03 3.41
N ASP A 326 20.97 9.83 2.87
CA ASP A 326 19.91 8.95 3.36
C ASP A 326 20.22 8.38 4.74
N THR A 327 21.48 8.01 5.00
CA THR A 327 21.92 7.48 6.29
C THR A 327 21.70 8.50 7.40
N ALA A 328 22.01 9.78 7.15
CA ALA A 328 21.74 10.85 8.11
C ALA A 328 20.25 11.01 8.43
N LYS A 329 19.36 10.83 7.43
CA LYS A 329 17.90 10.82 7.65
C LYS A 329 17.47 9.61 8.45
N ALA A 330 17.94 8.41 8.09
CA ALA A 330 17.62 7.17 8.78
C ALA A 330 18.06 7.18 10.24
N GLN A 331 19.26 7.71 10.55
CA GLN A 331 19.73 7.88 11.93
C GLN A 331 18.80 8.78 12.77
N LYS A 332 18.28 9.87 12.19
CA LYS A 332 17.27 10.71 12.85
C LYS A 332 15.98 9.93 13.11
N ILE A 333 15.53 9.11 12.17
CA ILE A 333 14.35 8.26 12.34
C ILE A 333 14.56 7.28 13.50
N VAL A 334 15.73 6.62 13.56
CA VAL A 334 16.09 5.71 14.66
C VAL A 334 16.07 6.43 16.01
N GLN A 335 16.66 7.63 16.09
CA GLN A 335 16.64 8.45 17.30
C GLN A 335 15.20 8.80 17.71
N MET A 336 14.39 9.34 16.80
CA MET A 336 13.01 9.74 17.11
C MET A 336 12.14 8.54 17.52
N ARG A 337 12.37 7.36 16.95
CA ARG A 337 11.69 6.12 17.38
C ARG A 337 12.08 5.72 18.80
N SER A 338 13.36 5.85 19.15
CA SER A 338 13.84 5.59 20.50
C SER A 338 13.20 6.55 21.51
N GLU A 339 13.19 7.85 21.21
CA GLU A 339 12.56 8.88 22.05
C GLU A 339 11.05 8.64 22.22
N ALA A 340 10.34 8.36 21.13
CA ALA A 340 8.90 8.06 21.16
C ALA A 340 8.56 6.78 21.94
N SER A 341 9.48 5.81 21.98
CA SER A 341 9.29 4.56 22.72
C SER A 341 9.62 4.70 24.21
N ALA A 342 10.54 5.60 24.58
CA ALA A 342 10.92 5.87 25.96
C ALA A 342 9.90 6.74 26.73
N GLY A 343 9.02 7.45 26.01
CA GLY A 343 7.92 8.22 26.59
C GLY A 343 6.66 7.41 26.94
N LYS A 344 6.70 6.08 26.77
CA LYS A 344 5.68 5.12 27.21
C LYS A 344 6.17 4.39 28.44
#